data_AF-A0A2X4TH71-F1
#
_entry.id   AF-A0A2X4TH71-F1
#
_cell.length_a   1.000
_cell.length_b   1.000
_cell.length_c   1.000
_cell.angle_alpha   90.00
_cell.angle_beta   90.00
_cell.angle_gamma   90.00
#
_symmetry.space_group_name_H-M   'P 1'
#
loop_
_entity.id
_entity.type
_entity.pdbx_description
1 polymer ?
#
loop_
_entity_poly.entity_id
_entity_poly.type
_entity_poly.pdbx_seq_one_letter_code
_entity_poly.pdbx_strand_id
1 'polypeptide(L)'
;MRQATDALNALSDVNSDDEMRKTLSTLSLRQLELRVAQVLDDLQNSQSDLAAYNSQLVSLQTQPERVQNAMYTASQQIQQIRNRLDGNNVGEAALRPSQQVLLQAQQALLNAQIDQQRKSLEGNTVLQDTLQKQRDYVTANSNRLEHQLQLFAGSGQQ
;
A
#
# COMPACT_ATOMS: atom_id res chain seq x y z
N MET A 1 -4.79 -5.26 14.63
CA MET A 1 -5.18 -5.79 13.30
C MET A 1 -5.33 -7.30 13.30
N ARG A 2 -4.31 -8.13 13.63
CA ARG A 2 -4.48 -9.60 13.71
C ARG A 2 -5.70 -10.04 14.55
N GLN A 3 -5.82 -9.55 15.78
CA GLN A 3 -6.99 -9.82 16.63
C GLN A 3 -8.34 -9.39 16.02
N ALA A 4 -8.36 -8.33 15.21
CA ALA A 4 -9.57 -7.87 14.54
C ALA A 4 -9.94 -8.82 13.39
N THR A 5 -8.96 -9.26 12.61
CA THR A 5 -9.13 -10.29 11.57
C THR A 5 -9.58 -11.63 12.18
N ASP A 6 -8.97 -12.04 13.29
CA ASP A 6 -9.32 -13.28 13.99
C ASP A 6 -10.75 -13.21 14.56
N ALA A 7 -11.13 -12.07 15.15
CA ALA A 7 -12.50 -11.84 15.62
C ALA A 7 -13.52 -11.79 14.46
N LEU A 8 -13.14 -11.21 13.32
CA LEU A 8 -13.96 -11.21 12.09
C LEU A 8 -14.17 -12.62 11.55
N ASN A 9 -13.13 -13.45 11.55
CA ASN A 9 -13.23 -14.85 11.12
C ASN A 9 -14.04 -15.68 12.12
N ALA A 10 -13.92 -15.41 13.42
CA ALA A 10 -14.75 -16.08 14.44
C ALA A 10 -16.24 -15.72 14.34
N LEU A 11 -16.58 -14.54 13.80
CA LEU A 11 -17.95 -14.10 13.56
C LEU A 11 -18.63 -14.80 12.37
N SER A 12 -17.91 -15.58 11.56
CA SER A 12 -18.49 -16.42 10.49
C SER A 12 -18.81 -17.86 10.95
N ASP A 13 -18.83 -18.11 12.26
CA ASP A 13 -19.18 -19.43 12.83
C ASP A 13 -20.70 -19.68 12.78
N VAL A 14 -21.11 -20.95 12.71
CA VAL A 14 -22.51 -21.36 12.50
C VAL A 14 -23.46 -20.83 13.59
N ASN A 15 -22.97 -20.74 14.84
CA ASN A 15 -23.75 -20.16 15.94
C ASN A 15 -24.02 -18.66 15.74
N SER A 16 -23.12 -17.94 15.07
CA SER A 16 -23.30 -16.53 14.67
C SER A 16 -24.34 -16.41 13.57
N ASP A 17 -24.37 -17.38 12.63
CA ASP A 17 -25.31 -17.39 11.52
C ASP A 17 -26.75 -17.62 11.96
N ASP A 18 -26.98 -18.49 12.94
CA ASP A 18 -28.33 -18.74 13.48
C ASP A 18 -28.87 -17.50 14.21
N GLU A 19 -28.04 -16.81 14.99
CA GLU A 19 -28.40 -15.52 15.62
C GLU A 19 -28.63 -14.42 14.58
N MET A 20 -27.84 -14.42 13.50
CA MET A 20 -28.02 -13.48 12.40
C MET A 20 -29.33 -13.75 11.67
N ARG A 21 -29.64 -15.01 11.33
CA ARG A 21 -30.92 -15.41 10.71
C ARG A 21 -32.13 -15.04 11.57
N LYS A 22 -32.06 -15.25 12.89
CA LYS A 22 -33.10 -14.78 13.82
C LYS A 22 -33.26 -13.26 13.77
N THR A 23 -32.16 -12.52 13.72
CA THR A 23 -32.22 -11.05 13.60
C THR A 23 -32.87 -10.66 12.26
N LEU A 24 -32.49 -11.31 11.16
CA LEU A 24 -33.02 -11.04 9.82
C LEU A 24 -34.54 -11.32 9.74
N SER A 25 -35.03 -12.40 10.35
CA SER A 25 -36.45 -12.76 10.32
C SER A 25 -37.35 -11.78 11.09
N THR A 26 -36.78 -10.94 11.96
CA THR A 26 -37.53 -9.89 12.67
C THR A 26 -37.65 -8.58 11.88
N LEU A 27 -36.94 -8.44 10.77
CA LEU A 27 -36.93 -7.22 9.94
C LEU A 27 -38.06 -7.25 8.90
N SER A 28 -38.63 -6.08 8.62
CA SER A 28 -39.55 -5.90 7.49
C SER A 28 -38.81 -5.99 6.16
N LEU A 29 -39.53 -6.31 5.08
CA LEU A 29 -38.98 -6.38 3.72
C LEU A 29 -38.20 -5.10 3.35
N ARG A 30 -38.75 -3.92 3.64
CA ARG A 30 -38.07 -2.65 3.38
C ARG A 30 -36.77 -2.48 4.17
N GLN A 31 -36.73 -2.97 5.41
CA GLN A 31 -35.51 -2.96 6.21
C GLN A 31 -34.46 -3.95 5.68
N LEU A 32 -34.90 -5.11 5.19
CA LEU A 32 -34.04 -6.09 4.53
C LEU A 32 -33.43 -5.51 3.24
N GLU A 33 -34.24 -4.87 2.38
CA GLU A 33 -33.77 -4.22 1.15
C GLU A 33 -32.72 -3.14 1.44
N LEU A 34 -32.97 -2.26 2.41
CA LEU A 34 -32.00 -1.24 2.84
C LEU A 34 -30.70 -1.87 3.36
N ARG A 35 -30.81 -2.98 4.09
CA ARG A 35 -29.65 -3.67 4.64
C ARG A 35 -28.83 -4.36 3.54
N VAL A 36 -29.48 -4.97 2.56
CA VAL A 36 -28.82 -5.55 1.37
C VAL A 36 -28.10 -4.46 0.58
N ALA A 37 -28.74 -3.31 0.33
CA ALA A 37 -28.12 -2.19 -0.36
C ALA A 37 -26.84 -1.71 0.38
N GLN A 38 -26.91 -1.55 1.70
CA GLN A 38 -25.74 -1.17 2.50
C GLN A 38 -24.61 -2.20 2.42
N VAL A 39 -24.92 -3.49 2.49
CA VAL A 39 -23.89 -4.55 2.42
C VAL A 39 -23.24 -4.59 1.04
N LEU A 40 -23.99 -4.31 -0.04
CA LEU A 40 -23.44 -4.19 -1.39
C LEU A 40 -22.51 -2.97 -1.52
N ASP A 41 -22.89 -1.82 -0.98
CA ASP A 41 -22.05 -0.62 -0.95
C ASP A 41 -20.75 -0.88 -0.16
N ASP A 42 -20.85 -1.52 1.01
CA ASP A 42 -19.70 -1.87 1.84
C ASP A 42 -18.77 -2.88 1.13
N LEU A 43 -19.34 -3.83 0.37
CA LEU A 43 -18.58 -4.81 -0.41
C LEU A 43 -17.85 -4.13 -1.57
N GLN A 44 -18.49 -3.20 -2.26
CA GLN A 44 -17.87 -2.42 -3.33
C GLN A 44 -16.69 -1.59 -2.81
N ASN A 45 -16.85 -0.94 -1.65
CA ASN A 45 -15.78 -0.20 -0.99
C ASN A 45 -14.61 -1.13 -0.61
N SER A 46 -14.92 -2.30 -0.03
CA SER A 46 -13.91 -3.30 0.35
C SER A 46 -13.12 -3.82 -0.87
N GLN A 47 -13.79 -4.01 -2.02
CA GLN A 47 -13.12 -4.39 -3.27
C GLN A 47 -12.20 -3.28 -3.81
N SER A 48 -12.63 -2.02 -3.72
CA SER A 48 -11.81 -0.87 -4.11
C SER A 48 -10.54 -0.77 -3.25
N ASP A 49 -10.69 -0.92 -1.93
CA ASP A 49 -9.57 -0.92 -0.98
C ASP A 49 -8.60 -2.07 -1.25
N LEU A 50 -9.10 -3.29 -1.52
CA LEU A 50 -8.24 -4.43 -1.87
C LEU A 50 -7.42 -4.16 -3.13
N ALA A 51 -8.03 -3.59 -4.18
CA ALA A 51 -7.32 -3.23 -5.41
C ALA A 51 -6.22 -2.18 -5.15
N ALA A 52 -6.52 -1.19 -4.30
CA ALA A 52 -5.57 -0.16 -3.91
C ALA A 52 -4.40 -0.74 -3.10
N TYR A 53 -4.66 -1.54 -2.06
CA TYR A 53 -3.62 -2.17 -1.24
C TYR A 53 -2.75 -3.14 -2.05
N ASN A 54 -3.35 -3.94 -2.93
CA ASN A 54 -2.59 -4.84 -3.80
C ASN A 54 -1.65 -4.06 -4.74
N SER A 55 -2.13 -2.98 -5.35
CA SER A 55 -1.31 -2.13 -6.21
C SER A 55 -0.14 -1.51 -5.45
N GLN A 56 -0.37 -1.05 -4.22
CA GLN A 56 0.68 -0.51 -3.35
C GLN A 56 1.70 -1.57 -2.92
N LEU A 57 1.24 -2.77 -2.54
CA LEU A 57 2.10 -3.89 -2.16
C LEU A 57 3.02 -4.32 -3.33
N VAL A 58 2.49 -4.41 -4.55
CA VAL A 58 3.29 -4.72 -5.75
C VAL A 58 4.36 -3.64 -6.01
N SER A 59 4.00 -2.36 -5.84
CA SER A 59 4.97 -1.26 -5.96
C SER A 59 6.07 -1.35 -4.91
N LEU A 60 5.73 -1.70 -3.67
CA LEU A 60 6.68 -1.84 -2.55
C LEU A 60 7.60 -3.04 -2.70
N GLN A 61 7.12 -4.15 -3.28
CA GLN A 61 7.92 -5.35 -3.53
C GLN A 61 9.14 -5.06 -4.40
N THR A 62 9.02 -4.16 -5.37
CA THR A 62 10.11 -3.80 -6.29
C THR A 62 10.81 -2.49 -5.91
N GLN A 63 10.40 -1.86 -4.79
CA GLN A 63 11.00 -0.61 -4.33
C GLN A 63 12.49 -0.76 -3.92
N PRO A 64 12.93 -1.84 -3.24
CA PRO A 64 14.34 -2.04 -2.91
C PRO A 64 15.25 -1.99 -4.13
N GLU A 65 14.88 -2.68 -5.21
CA GLU A 65 15.65 -2.73 -6.46
C GLU A 65 15.63 -1.37 -7.16
N ARG A 66 14.48 -0.68 -7.22
CA ARG A 66 14.40 0.67 -7.79
C ARG A 66 15.30 1.66 -7.06
N VAL A 67 15.27 1.62 -5.72
CA VAL A 67 16.10 2.49 -4.88
C VAL A 67 17.57 2.18 -5.07
N GLN A 68 17.96 0.90 -5.02
CA GLN A 68 19.36 0.50 -5.21
C GLN A 68 19.90 0.98 -6.57
N ASN A 69 19.13 0.81 -7.64
CA ASN A 69 19.49 1.32 -8.97
C ASN A 69 19.63 2.85 -8.99
N ALA A 70 18.66 3.58 -8.42
CA ALA A 70 18.71 5.04 -8.35
C ALA A 70 19.93 5.54 -7.56
N MET A 71 20.22 4.93 -6.41
CA MET A 71 21.39 5.26 -5.58
C MET A 71 22.70 4.95 -6.30
N TYR A 72 22.77 3.83 -7.03
CA TYR A 72 23.93 3.48 -7.84
C TYR A 72 24.18 4.52 -8.94
N THR A 73 23.15 4.88 -9.71
CA THR A 73 23.25 5.92 -10.74
C THR A 73 23.68 7.28 -10.17
N ALA A 74 23.06 7.71 -9.05
CA ALA A 74 23.44 8.95 -8.38
C ALA A 74 24.90 8.93 -7.90
N SER A 75 25.37 7.78 -7.38
CA SER A 75 26.75 7.60 -6.93
C SER A 75 27.76 7.72 -8.08
N GLN A 76 27.43 7.14 -9.24
CA GLN A 76 28.25 7.27 -10.46
C GLN A 76 28.34 8.74 -10.93
N GLN A 77 27.21 9.46 -10.94
CA GLN A 77 27.19 10.88 -11.29
C GLN A 77 28.00 11.73 -10.31
N ILE A 78 27.91 11.45 -9.00
CA ILE A 78 28.72 12.15 -7.99
C ILE A 78 30.22 11.92 -8.22
N GLN A 79 30.64 10.71 -8.61
CA GLN A 79 32.04 10.43 -8.93
C GLN A 79 32.51 11.20 -10.16
N GLN A 80 31.70 11.26 -11.22
CA GLN A 80 32.00 12.07 -12.40
C GLN A 80 32.14 13.56 -12.06
N ILE A 81 31.22 14.08 -11.23
CA ILE A 81 31.28 15.47 -10.74
C ILE A 81 32.56 15.71 -9.94
N ARG A 82 32.95 14.79 -9.05
CA ARG A 82 34.21 14.90 -8.30
C ARG A 82 35.42 14.94 -9.22
N ASN A 83 35.53 14.01 -10.16
CA ASN A 83 36.64 13.97 -11.11
C ASN A 83 36.75 15.27 -11.94
N ARG A 84 35.60 15.86 -12.32
CA ARG A 84 35.54 17.15 -13.02
C ARG A 84 35.95 18.32 -12.13
N LEU A 85 35.51 18.34 -10.87
CA LEU A 85 35.86 19.38 -9.90
C LEU A 85 37.34 19.33 -9.51
N ASP A 86 37.91 18.14 -9.36
CA ASP A 86 39.31 17.93 -9.00
C ASP A 86 40.27 18.31 -10.14
N GLY A 87 39.77 18.46 -11.37
CA GLY A 87 40.56 18.92 -12.52
C GLY A 87 41.62 17.90 -12.99
N ASN A 88 41.49 16.64 -12.60
CA ASN A 88 42.48 15.58 -12.86
C ASN A 88 42.47 15.05 -14.31
N ASN A 89 41.64 15.61 -15.20
CA ASN A 89 41.55 15.18 -16.59
C ASN A 89 42.56 15.92 -17.47
N VAL A 90 43.56 15.20 -17.98
CA VAL A 90 44.57 15.74 -18.90
C VAL A 90 43.88 16.23 -20.18
N GLY A 91 43.99 17.53 -20.48
CA GLY A 91 43.44 18.15 -21.69
C GLY A 91 42.09 18.86 -21.53
N GLU A 92 41.48 18.87 -20.34
CA GLU A 92 40.28 19.67 -20.07
C GLU A 92 40.63 21.12 -19.72
N ALA A 93 39.87 22.07 -20.28
CA ALA A 93 39.97 23.48 -19.91
C ALA A 93 39.56 23.68 -18.45
N ALA A 94 40.27 24.56 -17.74
CA ALA A 94 39.96 24.88 -16.34
C ALA A 94 38.49 25.32 -16.18
N LEU A 95 37.82 24.76 -15.17
CA LEU A 95 36.44 25.11 -14.87
C LEU A 95 36.32 26.59 -14.50
N ARG A 96 35.31 27.27 -15.06
CA ARG A 96 34.96 28.63 -14.63
C ARG A 96 34.36 28.58 -13.21
N PRO A 97 34.49 29.64 -12.39
CA PRO A 97 33.92 29.66 -11.04
C PRO A 97 32.42 29.33 -10.99
N SER A 98 31.63 29.84 -11.94
CA SER A 98 30.20 29.54 -12.02
C SER A 98 29.90 28.07 -12.34
N GLN A 99 30.75 27.39 -13.12
CA GLN A 99 30.62 25.97 -13.42
C GLN A 99 30.98 25.12 -12.20
N GLN A 100 31.97 25.52 -11.41
CA GLN A 100 32.31 24.87 -10.15
C GLN A 100 31.13 24.93 -9.17
N VAL A 101 30.52 26.11 -9.00
CA VAL A 101 29.35 26.29 -8.13
C VAL A 101 28.17 25.43 -8.59
N LEU A 102 27.91 25.37 -9.90
CA LEU A 102 26.85 24.52 -10.45
C LEU A 102 27.09 23.03 -10.15
N LEU A 103 28.31 22.55 -10.36
CA LEU A 103 28.68 21.16 -10.10
C LEU A 103 28.59 20.82 -8.60
N GLN A 104 28.99 21.74 -7.72
CA GLN A 104 28.84 21.58 -6.27
C GLN A 104 27.37 21.51 -5.86
N ALA A 105 26.51 22.38 -6.43
CA ALA A 105 25.07 22.33 -6.18
C ALA A 105 24.43 21.03 -6.66
N GLN A 106 24.83 20.55 -7.85
CA GLN A 106 24.36 19.26 -8.38
C GLN A 106 24.80 18.09 -7.50
N GLN A 107 26.02 18.10 -6.99
CA GLN A 107 26.50 17.08 -6.04
C GLN A 107 25.68 17.09 -4.75
N ALA A 108 25.40 18.27 -4.18
CA ALA A 108 24.58 18.40 -2.98
C ALA A 108 23.15 17.86 -3.21
N LEU A 109 22.55 18.15 -4.37
CA LEU A 109 21.25 17.61 -4.74
C LEU A 109 21.26 16.08 -4.84
N LEU A 110 22.27 15.50 -5.50
CA LEU A 110 22.39 14.04 -5.64
C LEU A 110 22.59 13.34 -4.28
N ASN A 111 23.37 13.94 -3.38
CA ASN A 111 23.51 13.44 -2.00
C ASN A 111 22.17 13.48 -1.25
N ALA A 112 21.42 14.58 -1.34
CA ALA A 112 20.11 14.70 -0.73
C ALA A 112 19.10 13.67 -1.29
N GLN A 113 19.16 13.38 -2.60
CA GLN A 113 18.36 12.33 -3.22
C GLN A 113 18.73 10.94 -2.68
N ILE A 114 20.03 10.64 -2.54
CA ILE A 114 20.48 9.37 -1.93
C ILE A 114 19.93 9.21 -0.51
N ASP A 115 19.99 10.26 0.30
CA ASP A 115 19.48 10.22 1.68
C ASP A 115 17.96 10.06 1.74
N GLN A 116 17.21 10.72 0.84
CA GLN A 116 15.78 10.50 0.70
C GLN A 116 15.46 9.04 0.34
N GLN A 117 16.21 8.47 -0.59
CA GLN A 117 16.00 7.10 -1.03
C GLN A 117 16.29 6.09 0.09
N ARG A 118 17.33 6.31 0.90
CA ARG A 118 17.61 5.51 2.11
C ARG A 118 16.48 5.55 3.12
N LYS A 119 15.96 6.75 3.43
CA LYS A 119 14.80 6.91 4.32
C LYS A 119 13.56 6.18 3.79
N SER A 120 13.37 6.16 2.47
CA SER A 120 12.25 5.42 1.86
C SER A 120 12.36 3.91 2.09
N LEU A 121 13.58 3.36 2.15
CA LEU A 121 13.80 1.94 2.47
C LEU A 121 13.57 1.63 3.94
N GLU A 122 13.95 2.52 4.84
CA GLU A 122 13.74 2.36 6.29
C GLU A 122 12.25 2.18 6.63
N GLY A 123 11.36 2.91 5.96
CA GLY A 123 9.91 2.79 6.13
C GLY A 123 9.27 1.62 5.37
N ASN A 124 9.97 0.99 4.42
CA ASN A 124 9.38 0.03 3.49
C ASN A 124 8.82 -1.21 4.21
N THR A 125 9.58 -1.81 5.13
CA THR A 125 9.12 -3.02 5.85
C THR A 125 7.89 -2.76 6.73
N VAL A 126 7.84 -1.61 7.42
CA VAL A 126 6.69 -1.25 8.26
C VAL A 126 5.45 -0.97 7.40
N LEU A 127 5.64 -0.28 6.28
CA LEU A 127 4.56 0.00 5.34
C LEU A 127 4.03 -1.28 4.69
N GLN A 128 4.92 -2.19 4.28
CA GLN A 128 4.56 -3.50 3.74
C GLN A 128 3.75 -4.31 4.76
N ASP A 129 4.21 -4.43 6.01
CA ASP A 129 3.49 -5.14 7.08
C ASP A 129 2.12 -4.51 7.38
N THR A 130 2.03 -3.17 7.35
CA THR A 130 0.76 -2.45 7.57
C THR A 130 -0.23 -2.72 6.44
N LEU A 131 0.19 -2.58 5.18
CA LEU A 131 -0.65 -2.83 4.01
C LEU A 131 -1.06 -4.30 3.92
N GLN A 132 -0.16 -5.21 4.27
CA GLN A 132 -0.43 -6.64 4.36
C GLN A 132 -1.56 -6.92 5.37
N LYS A 133 -1.49 -6.34 6.58
CA LYS A 133 -2.55 -6.44 7.59
C LYS A 133 -3.86 -5.79 7.16
N GLN A 134 -3.81 -4.65 6.47
CA GLN A 134 -5.00 -3.98 5.94
C GLN A 134 -5.68 -4.83 4.88
N ARG A 135 -4.91 -5.37 3.94
CA ARG A 135 -5.42 -6.31 2.93
C ARG A 135 -6.06 -7.53 3.57
N ASP A 136 -5.39 -8.18 4.52
CA ASP A 136 -5.91 -9.38 5.18
C ASP A 136 -7.21 -9.08 5.97
N TYR A 137 -7.28 -7.92 6.62
CA TYR A 137 -8.51 -7.45 7.27
C TYR A 137 -9.65 -7.21 6.27
N VAL A 138 -9.40 -6.49 5.17
CA VAL A 138 -10.44 -6.20 4.19
C VAL A 138 -10.90 -7.48 3.50
N THR A 139 -10.02 -8.43 3.22
CA THR A 139 -10.41 -9.77 2.73
C THR A 139 -11.37 -10.46 3.70
N ALA A 140 -11.04 -10.50 4.99
CA ALA A 140 -11.92 -11.11 5.99
C ALA A 140 -13.27 -10.37 6.10
N ASN A 141 -13.27 -9.04 6.02
CA ASN A 141 -14.50 -8.25 6.00
C ASN A 141 -15.36 -8.53 4.76
N SER A 142 -14.76 -8.57 3.56
CA SER A 142 -15.44 -8.93 2.31
C SER A 142 -16.10 -10.30 2.42
N ASN A 143 -15.37 -11.32 2.89
CA ASN A 143 -15.92 -12.66 3.09
C ASN A 143 -17.13 -12.65 4.03
N ARG A 144 -17.08 -11.88 5.11
CA ARG A 144 -18.21 -11.72 6.04
C ARG A 144 -19.41 -11.03 5.38
N LEU A 145 -19.19 -9.97 4.61
CA LEU A 145 -20.25 -9.25 3.90
C LEU A 145 -20.91 -10.15 2.84
N GLU A 146 -20.12 -10.90 2.09
CA GLU A 146 -20.61 -11.91 1.14
C GLU A 146 -21.43 -12.99 1.84
N HIS A 147 -20.96 -13.46 3.00
CA HIS A 147 -21.71 -14.41 3.81
C HIS A 147 -23.07 -13.85 4.27
N GLN A 148 -23.12 -12.58 4.68
CA GLN A 148 -24.38 -11.91 5.01
C GLN A 148 -25.34 -11.88 3.82
N LEU A 149 -24.86 -11.57 2.62
CA LEU A 149 -25.66 -11.62 1.38
C LEU A 149 -26.24 -13.01 1.10
N GLN A 150 -25.47 -14.07 1.34
CA GLN A 150 -25.96 -15.44 1.19
C GLN A 150 -27.09 -15.76 2.18
N LEU A 151 -26.98 -15.28 3.43
CA LEU A 151 -28.04 -15.44 4.43
C LEU A 151 -29.32 -14.68 4.04
N PHE A 152 -29.21 -13.47 3.49
CA PHE A 152 -30.36 -12.75 2.92
C PHE A 152 -31.04 -13.54 1.80
N ALA A 153 -30.27 -14.06 0.85
CA ALA A 153 -30.80 -14.85 -0.27
C ALA A 153 -31.47 -16.15 0.19
N GLY A 154 -30.94 -16.80 1.23
CA GLY A 154 -31.53 -18.01 1.82
C GLY A 154 -32.79 -17.75 2.65
N SER A 155 -32.91 -16.57 3.27
CA SER A 155 -34.08 -16.19 4.09
C SER A 155 -35.35 -15.88 3.27
N GLY A 156 -35.22 -15.60 1.98
CA GLY A 156 -36.36 -15.35 1.08
C GLY A 156 -37.01 -16.60 0.47
N GLN A 157 -36.52 -17.81 0.79
CA GLN A 157 -37.03 -19.08 0.27
C GLN A 157 -37.83 -19.92 1.28
N GLN A 158 -38.10 -19.39 2.48
CA GLN A 158 -38.89 -20.08 3.52
C GLN A 158 -40.22 -19.38 3.80
#